data_AF-A0A0P0XSR8-F1
#
_entry.id   AF-A0A0P0XSR8-F1
#
_cell.length_a   1.000
_cell.length_b   1.000
_cell.length_c   1.000
_cell.angle_alpha   90.00
_cell.angle_beta   90.00
_cell.angle_gamma   90.00
#
_symmetry.space_group_name_H-M   'P 1'
#
loop_
_entity.id
_entity.type
_entity.pdbx_description
1 polymer ?
#
loop_
_entity_poly.entity_id
_entity_poly.type
_entity_poly.pdbx_seq_one_letter_code
_entity_poly.pdbx_strand_id
1 'polypeptide(L)'
;MMHLFVAAGPRSYSYEELYTATNGFSDERKLGQGAFGAVYRGVLSDPSQTLVAVKKIQRMSEAAWQEFVAVITIVTQLKHRNIVDLMGWCDDRNNLCLSTN
;
A
#
# COMPACT_ATOMS: atom_id res chain seq x y z
N MET A 1 1.27 9.09 10.90
CA MET A 1 2.67 9.61 10.93
C MET A 1 3.33 9.49 9.55
N MET A 2 2.62 9.88 8.47
CA MET A 2 3.09 9.79 7.08
C MET A 2 2.94 11.14 6.34
N HIS A 3 2.98 12.25 7.09
CA HIS A 3 2.89 13.61 6.54
C HIS A 3 4.10 14.01 5.66
N LEU A 4 5.16 13.20 5.61
CA LEU A 4 6.37 13.47 4.82
C LEU A 4 6.19 13.34 3.29
N PHE A 5 5.05 12.83 2.81
CA PHE A 5 4.82 12.60 1.37
C PHE A 5 4.12 13.76 0.61
N VAL A 6 3.81 14.88 1.29
CA VAL A 6 2.93 15.92 0.74
C VAL A 6 3.72 16.96 -0.08
N ALA A 7 3.95 16.66 -1.36
CA ALA A 7 4.05 17.67 -2.44
C ALA A 7 3.98 17.01 -3.84
N ALA A 8 4.62 15.86 -4.03
CA ALA A 8 4.65 15.11 -5.29
C ALA A 8 4.78 13.58 -5.07
N GLY A 9 4.46 13.13 -3.86
CA GLY A 9 4.66 11.75 -3.43
C GLY A 9 3.48 10.81 -3.71
N PRO A 10 3.55 9.59 -3.16
CA PRO A 10 2.48 8.60 -3.25
C PRO A 10 1.13 9.14 -2.75
N ARG A 11 0.04 8.75 -3.42
CA ARG A 11 -1.33 9.17 -3.07
C ARG A 11 -1.76 8.59 -1.72
N SER A 12 -2.47 9.38 -0.92
CA SER A 12 -3.23 8.85 0.21
C SER A 12 -4.57 8.31 -0.28
N TYR A 13 -4.87 7.06 0.05
CA TYR A 13 -6.13 6.38 -0.22
C TYR A 13 -6.90 6.18 1.08
N SER A 14 -8.21 6.27 1.01
CA SER A 14 -9.08 5.78 2.08
C SER A 14 -9.07 4.25 2.14
N TYR A 15 -9.41 3.71 3.31
CA TYR A 15 -9.55 2.26 3.48
C TYR A 15 -10.67 1.72 2.58
N GLU A 16 -11.77 2.46 2.45
CA GLU A 16 -12.91 2.09 1.61
C GLU A 16 -12.54 2.01 0.12
N GLU A 17 -11.71 2.93 -0.39
CA GLU A 17 -11.21 2.87 -1.76
C GLU A 17 -10.44 1.56 -2.01
N LEU A 18 -9.50 1.20 -1.11
CA LEU A 18 -8.70 -0.01 -1.27
C LEU A 18 -9.49 -1.30 -0.98
N TYR A 19 -10.42 -1.24 -0.02
CA TYR A 19 -11.34 -2.33 0.27
C TYR A 19 -12.19 -2.63 -0.98
N THR A 20 -12.80 -1.61 -1.58
CA THR A 20 -13.60 -1.75 -2.80
C THR A 20 -12.75 -2.24 -3.96
N ALA A 21 -11.56 -1.66 -4.16
CA ALA A 21 -10.67 -2.03 -5.25
C ALA A 21 -10.25 -3.51 -5.20
N THR A 22 -10.08 -4.05 -3.98
CA THR A 22 -9.67 -5.45 -3.74
C THR A 22 -10.84 -6.41 -3.54
N ASN A 23 -12.08 -5.97 -3.82
CA ASN A 23 -13.30 -6.73 -3.57
C ASN A 23 -13.42 -7.22 -2.11
N GLY A 24 -13.13 -6.33 -1.17
CA GLY A 24 -13.13 -6.63 0.26
C GLY A 24 -11.92 -7.43 0.74
N PHE A 25 -10.77 -7.28 0.08
CA PHE A 25 -9.58 -8.11 0.30
C PHE A 25 -9.89 -9.62 0.14
N SER A 26 -10.65 -9.97 -0.90
CA SER A 26 -11.11 -11.35 -1.11
C SER A 26 -9.95 -12.29 -1.44
N ASP A 27 -10.06 -13.55 -1.03
CA ASP A 27 -9.01 -14.55 -1.28
C ASP A 27 -8.84 -14.84 -2.79
N GLU A 28 -9.88 -14.66 -3.60
CA GLU A 28 -9.80 -14.74 -5.06
C GLU A 28 -8.91 -13.64 -5.67
N ARG A 29 -8.72 -12.52 -4.96
CA ARG A 29 -7.81 -11.43 -5.34
C ARG A 29 -6.45 -11.56 -4.68
N LYS A 30 -6.22 -12.54 -3.80
CA LYS A 30 -4.95 -12.66 -3.07
C LYS A 30 -3.83 -13.13 -3.99
N LEU A 31 -2.78 -12.34 -4.08
CA LEU A 31 -1.57 -12.62 -4.85
C LEU A 31 -0.53 -13.39 -4.03
N GLY A 32 -0.54 -13.22 -2.71
CA GLY A 32 0.37 -13.93 -1.82
C GLY A 32 0.28 -13.44 -0.38
N GLN A 33 1.01 -14.13 0.50
CA GLN A 33 1.14 -13.75 1.91
C GLN A 33 2.57 -13.99 2.40
N GLY A 34 3.07 -13.06 3.20
CA GLY A 34 4.37 -13.17 3.84
C GLY A 34 4.35 -12.61 5.26
N ALA A 35 5.53 -12.41 5.84
CA ALA A 35 5.69 -11.97 7.23
C ALA A 35 4.98 -10.65 7.57
N PHE A 36 4.84 -9.76 6.60
CA PHE A 36 4.24 -8.43 6.78
C PHE A 36 2.76 -8.36 6.39
N GLY A 37 2.11 -9.50 6.12
CA GLY A 37 0.72 -9.57 5.71
C GLY A 37 0.53 -10.07 4.28
N ALA A 38 -0.63 -9.74 3.69
CA ALA A 38 -1.07 -10.29 2.42
C ALA A 38 -1.10 -9.23 1.32
N VAL A 39 -0.84 -9.65 0.09
CA VAL A 39 -0.90 -8.82 -1.11
C VAL A 39 -2.12 -9.23 -1.91
N TYR A 40 -2.91 -8.26 -2.35
CA TYR A 40 -4.15 -8.45 -3.10
C TYR A 40 -4.10 -7.66 -4.40
N ARG A 41 -4.66 -8.21 -5.47
CA ARG A 41 -4.91 -7.48 -6.72
C ARG A 41 -6.09 -6.55 -6.55
N GLY A 42 -5.86 -5.25 -6.73
CA GLY A 42 -6.90 -4.23 -6.76
C GLY A 42 -7.14 -3.67 -8.16
N VAL A 43 -8.33 -3.12 -8.37
CA VAL A 43 -8.66 -2.26 -9.51
C VAL A 43 -9.24 -0.97 -8.94
N LEU A 44 -8.52 0.13 -9.09
CA LEU A 44 -8.98 1.42 -8.58
C LEU A 44 -10.17 1.93 -9.41
N SER A 45 -11.10 2.64 -8.77
CA SER A 45 -12.28 3.21 -9.42
C SER A 45 -12.01 4.48 -10.23
N ASP A 46 -10.74 4.79 -10.50
CA ASP A 46 -10.38 5.89 -11.39
C ASP A 46 -10.80 5.58 -12.84
N PRO A 47 -10.90 6.59 -13.72
CA PRO A 47 -11.34 6.38 -15.11
C PRO A 47 -10.48 5.41 -15.92
N SER A 48 -9.20 5.22 -15.53
CA SER A 48 -8.28 4.28 -16.17
C SER A 48 -8.39 2.86 -15.64
N GLN A 49 -9.21 2.62 -14.60
CA GLN A 49 -9.30 1.33 -13.91
C GLN A 49 -7.93 0.79 -13.51
N THR A 50 -7.11 1.64 -12.90
CA THR A 50 -5.71 1.33 -12.60
C THR A 50 -5.58 0.03 -11.81
N LEU A 51 -4.80 -0.92 -12.34
CA LEU A 51 -4.44 -2.13 -11.63
C LEU A 51 -3.40 -1.82 -10.56
N VAL A 52 -3.60 -2.36 -9.36
CA VAL A 52 -2.67 -2.19 -8.24
C VAL A 52 -2.45 -3.49 -7.49
N ALA A 53 -1.28 -3.65 -6.89
CA ALA A 53 -1.06 -4.64 -5.83
C ALA A 53 -1.18 -3.94 -4.48
N VAL A 54 -2.19 -4.32 -3.69
CA VAL A 54 -2.48 -3.78 -2.37
C VAL A 54 -1.90 -4.71 -1.30
N LYS A 55 -0.82 -4.28 -0.66
CA LYS A 55 -0.24 -4.98 0.48
C LYS A 55 -0.94 -4.53 1.77
N LYS A 56 -1.80 -5.38 2.32
CA LYS A 56 -2.46 -5.18 3.62
C LYS A 56 -1.54 -5.64 4.73
N ILE A 57 -1.08 -4.67 5.52
CA ILE A 57 -0.11 -4.89 6.59
C ILE A 57 -0.83 -5.43 7.83
N GLN A 58 -0.33 -6.54 8.36
CA GLN A 58 -0.83 -7.08 9.63
C GLN A 58 -0.30 -6.25 10.81
N ARG A 59 -0.95 -6.34 11.98
CA ARG A 59 -0.50 -5.62 13.18
C ARG A 59 0.99 -5.85 13.42
N MET A 60 1.73 -4.74 13.47
CA MET A 60 3.17 -4.73 13.70
C MET A 60 3.44 -4.32 15.16
N SER A 61 4.56 -4.77 15.72
CA SER A 61 5.10 -4.12 16.92
C SER A 61 5.56 -2.70 16.57
N GLU A 62 5.70 -1.83 17.58
CA GLU A 62 6.22 -0.47 17.35
C GLU A 62 7.59 -0.49 16.64
N ALA A 63 8.49 -1.41 17.04
CA ALA A 63 9.78 -1.56 16.38
C ALA A 63 9.65 -1.93 14.89
N ALA A 64 8.82 -2.92 14.57
CA ALA A 64 8.58 -3.34 13.20
C ALA A 64 7.90 -2.24 12.37
N TRP A 65 7.03 -1.43 13.00
CA TRP A 65 6.43 -0.26 12.37
C TRP A 65 7.48 0.80 11.99
N GLN A 66 8.42 1.12 12.89
CA GLN A 66 9.49 2.08 12.62
C GLN A 66 10.39 1.60 11.47
N GLU A 67 10.78 0.33 11.47
CA GLU A 67 11.54 -0.28 10.37
C GLU A 67 10.78 -0.17 9.04
N PHE A 68 9.49 -0.44 9.07
CA PHE A 68 8.64 -0.36 7.89
C PHE A 68 8.50 1.07 7.35
N VAL A 69 8.29 2.06 8.22
CA VAL A 69 8.26 3.48 7.84
C VAL A 69 9.59 3.93 7.24
N ALA A 70 10.72 3.49 7.82
CA ALA A 70 12.04 3.78 7.28
C ALA A 70 12.22 3.22 5.86
N VAL A 71 11.81 1.97 5.64
CA VAL A 71 11.87 1.32 4.31
C VAL A 71 11.00 2.05 3.30
N ILE A 72 9.75 2.40 3.64
CA ILE A 72 8.89 3.19 2.74
C ILE A 72 9.56 4.51 2.38
N THR A 73 10.10 5.21 3.37
CA THR A 73 10.75 6.51 3.18
C THR A 73 11.92 6.40 2.18
N ILE A 74 12.69 5.32 2.26
CA ILE A 74 13.79 5.05 1.31
C ILE A 74 13.24 4.69 -0.07
N VAL A 75 12.34 3.71 -0.17
CA VAL A 75 11.84 3.20 -1.47
C VAL A 75 11.12 4.30 -2.25
N THR A 76 10.36 5.16 -1.59
CA THR A 76 9.66 6.28 -2.23
C THR A 76 10.59 7.33 -2.84
N GLN A 77 11.81 7.46 -2.33
CA GLN A 77 12.84 8.36 -2.86
C GLN A 77 13.65 7.71 -4.01
N LEU A 78 13.62 6.39 -4.12
CA LEU A 78 14.37 5.65 -5.13
C LEU A 78 13.53 5.49 -6.40
N LYS A 79 13.80 6.33 -7.41
CA LYS A 79 13.20 6.22 -8.73
C LYS A 79 14.15 5.52 -9.69
N HIS A 80 13.89 4.24 -9.97
CA HIS A 80 14.67 3.45 -10.91
C HIS A 80 13.78 2.40 -11.58
N ARG A 81 14.02 2.10 -12.86
CA ARG A 81 13.22 1.13 -13.66
C ARG A 81 13.14 -0.30 -13.09
N ASN A 82 14.02 -0.64 -12.15
CA ASN A 82 14.06 -1.96 -11.49
C ASN A 82 13.56 -1.90 -10.04
N ILE A 83 13.03 -0.77 -9.59
CA ILE A 83 12.48 -0.57 -8.24
C ILE A 83 10.98 -0.37 -8.41
N VAL A 84 10.19 -1.12 -7.64
CA VAL A 84 8.74 -1.03 -7.68
C VAL A 84 8.32 0.33 -7.12
N ASP A 85 7.54 1.07 -7.91
CA ASP A 85 7.05 2.38 -7.52
C ASP A 85 5.86 2.25 -6.56
N LEU A 86 5.99 2.86 -5.38
CA LEU A 86 4.88 3.02 -4.45
C LEU A 86 3.91 4.07 -5.02
N MET A 87 2.71 3.64 -5.40
CA MET A 87 1.66 4.51 -5.89
C MET A 87 0.93 5.23 -4.76
N GLY A 88 0.76 4.57 -3.63
CA GLY A 88 0.12 5.19 -2.48
C GLY A 88 0.02 4.32 -1.23
N TRP A 89 -0.67 4.88 -0.25
CA TRP A 89 -0.81 4.31 1.09
C TRP A 89 -2.19 4.61 1.67
N CYS A 90 -2.58 3.84 2.68
CA CYS A 90 -3.77 4.06 3.51
C CYS A 90 -3.39 3.79 4.96
N ASP A 91 -3.74 4.68 5.89
CA ASP A 91 -3.56 4.52 7.35
C ASP A 91 -4.88 4.87 8.04
N ASP A 92 -5.70 3.85 8.32
CA ASP A 92 -6.97 4.02 9.03
C ASP A 92 -7.00 3.17 10.30
N ARG A 93 -6.72 3.81 11.45
CA ARG A 93 -6.89 3.36 12.84
C ARG A 93 -6.35 1.98 13.24
N ASN A 94 -5.79 1.20 12.31
CA ASN A 94 -5.19 -0.14 12.41
C ASN A 94 -4.97 -0.77 11.01
N ASN A 95 -5.56 -0.21 9.96
CA ASN A 95 -5.41 -0.69 8.59
C ASN A 95 -4.36 0.13 7.88
N LEU A 96 -3.16 -0.43 7.77
CA LEU A 96 -2.16 0.08 6.87
C LEU A 96 -2.17 -0.73 5.58
N CYS A 97 -2.31 -0.04 4.44
CA CYS A 97 -2.16 -0.64 3.12
C CYS A 97 -1.19 0.15 2.26
N LEU A 98 -0.45 -0.55 1.39
CA LEU A 98 0.39 0.05 0.35
C LEU A 98 -0.10 -0.39 -1.03
N SER A 99 -0.09 0.50 -2.02
CA SER A 99 -0.41 0.18 -3.41
C SER A 99 0.78 0.40 -4.34
N THR A 100 1.04 -0.54 -5.24
CA THR A 100 2.06 -0.44 -6.32
C THR A 100 1.42 -0.79 -7.67
N ASN A 101 2.09 -0.43 -8.78
CA ASN A 101 1.70 -0.92 -10.10
C ASN A 101 2.08 -2.39 -10.32
#